data_AF-A0A7V9EW61-F1
#
_entry.id   AF-A0A7V9EW61-F1
#
_cell.length_a   1.000
_cell.length_b   1.000
_cell.length_c   1.000
_cell.angle_alpha   90.00
_cell.angle_beta   90.00
_cell.angle_gamma   90.00
#
_symmetry.space_group_name_H-M   'P 1'
#
loop_
_entity.id
_entity.type
_entity.pdbx_description
1 polymer ?
#
loop_
_entity_poly.entity_id
_entity_poly.type
_entity_poly.pdbx_seq_one_letter_code
_entity_poly.pdbx_strand_id
1 'polypeptide(L)'
;TVRDGGEPERLEAGVTALAGYRDEVVIERVHLLQEERDEQGRRVWRPLADAALGAPAVVGRGGLELEVAVTEQLDPEAKAFAERERAVVAHERDGGTRPENLAVTARRDGRVVGSAEGTTCGSVAHLSDILVAPAHRREGIGAHLAAAFVSEVVDRGCRLVRTGAEAGGPAEGFWRRLGWMEEARFEADTPGRETVQLRRDLAL
;
A
#
# COMPACT_ATOMS: atom_id res chain seq x y z
N THR A 1 9.55 -22.56 16.02
CA THR A 1 8.60 -23.68 16.05
C THR A 1 9.31 -24.93 15.59
N VAL A 2 9.17 -26.03 16.33
CA VAL A 2 9.61 -27.35 15.85
C VAL A 2 8.75 -27.68 14.62
N ARG A 3 9.36 -28.17 13.54
CA ARG A 3 8.66 -28.51 12.30
C ARG A 3 7.56 -29.53 12.61
N ASP A 4 6.30 -29.16 12.43
CA ASP A 4 5.20 -30.14 12.41
C ASP A 4 5.47 -31.16 11.28
N GLY A 5 5.51 -32.45 11.64
CA GLY A 5 5.85 -33.54 10.73
C GLY A 5 7.35 -33.84 10.61
N GLY A 6 8.19 -33.40 11.55
CA GLY A 6 9.52 -33.99 11.73
C GLY A 6 9.41 -35.46 12.13
N GLU A 7 10.27 -36.32 11.57
CA GLU A 7 10.35 -37.72 12.02
C GLU A 7 10.63 -37.74 13.54
N PRO A 8 9.81 -38.45 14.34
CA PRO A 8 9.92 -38.44 15.80
C PRO A 8 11.33 -38.73 16.30
N GLU A 9 12.04 -39.66 15.66
CA GLU A 9 13.42 -40.03 15.97
C GLU A 9 14.40 -38.86 15.81
N ARG A 10 14.20 -37.99 14.81
CA ARG A 10 15.04 -36.81 14.60
C ARG A 10 14.75 -35.71 15.62
N LEU A 11 13.51 -35.59 16.07
CA LEU A 11 13.14 -34.66 17.12
C LEU A 11 13.73 -35.10 18.47
N GLU A 12 13.60 -36.38 18.82
CA GLU A 12 14.19 -36.95 20.04
C GLU A 12 15.72 -36.86 20.04
N ALA A 13 16.38 -37.15 18.91
CA ALA A 13 17.82 -37.00 18.77
C ALA A 13 18.25 -35.53 18.91
N GLY A 14 17.49 -34.58 18.35
CA GLY A 14 17.75 -33.15 18.50
C GLY A 14 17.62 -32.66 19.94
N VAL A 15 16.56 -33.08 20.64
CA VAL A 15 16.35 -32.76 22.07
C VAL A 15 17.48 -33.36 22.92
N THR A 16 17.90 -34.60 22.64
CA THR A 16 18.99 -35.26 23.37
C THR A 16 20.33 -34.57 23.12
N ALA A 17 20.64 -34.21 21.87
CA ALA A 17 21.88 -33.52 21.52
C ALA A 17 21.98 -32.12 22.15
N LEU A 18 20.84 -31.43 22.32
CA LEU A 18 20.76 -30.10 22.91
C LEU A 18 20.49 -30.11 24.42
N ALA A 19 20.33 -31.29 25.05
CA ALA A 19 19.93 -31.41 26.45
C ALA A 19 20.89 -30.71 27.44
N GLY A 20 22.17 -30.59 27.07
CA GLY A 20 23.19 -29.87 27.85
C GLY A 20 23.52 -28.48 27.33
N TYR A 21 22.94 -28.04 26.21
CA TYR A 21 23.24 -26.74 25.62
C TYR A 21 22.67 -25.62 26.50
N ARG A 22 23.56 -24.70 26.89
CA ARG A 22 23.22 -23.48 27.62
C ARG A 22 23.99 -22.35 26.96
N ASP A 23 23.29 -21.26 26.73
CA ASP A 23 23.86 -20.05 26.17
C ASP A 23 23.10 -18.85 26.71
N GLU A 24 23.79 -17.73 26.85
CA GLU A 24 23.16 -16.45 27.20
C GLU A 24 22.84 -15.71 25.91
N VAL A 25 21.54 -15.52 25.66
CA VAL A 25 21.05 -14.78 24.50
C VAL A 25 20.34 -13.53 24.96
N VAL A 26 20.72 -12.39 24.38
CA VAL A 26 19.99 -11.14 24.54
C VAL A 26 18.92 -11.09 23.47
N ILE A 27 17.65 -11.06 23.90
CA ILE A 27 16.51 -10.90 23.00
C ILE A 27 16.03 -9.46 23.15
N GLU A 28 16.27 -8.65 22.13
CA GLU A 28 15.88 -7.23 22.14
C GLU A 28 14.49 -7.01 21.55
N ARG A 29 13.95 -7.98 20.81
CA ARG A 29 12.67 -7.86 20.10
C ARG A 29 12.02 -9.23 19.92
N VAL A 30 10.70 -9.24 19.95
CA VAL A 30 9.87 -10.39 19.58
C VAL A 30 8.93 -10.02 18.45
N HIS A 31 8.73 -10.93 17.50
CA HIS A 31 7.71 -10.81 16.45
C HIS A 31 6.56 -11.76 16.74
N LEU A 32 5.33 -11.24 16.69
CA LEU A 32 4.12 -12.05 16.62
C LEU A 32 3.92 -12.46 15.15
N LEU A 33 3.84 -13.77 14.90
CA LEU A 33 3.61 -14.33 13.56
C LEU A 33 2.16 -14.83 13.45
N GLN A 34 1.54 -14.59 12.30
CA GLN A 34 0.25 -15.14 11.91
C GLN A 34 0.45 -16.31 10.94
N GLU A 35 -0.27 -17.41 11.16
CA GLU A 35 -0.34 -18.52 10.22
C GLU A 35 -1.29 -18.18 9.06
N GLU A 36 -0.80 -18.27 7.83
CA GLU A 36 -1.56 -18.05 6.58
C GLU A 36 -1.33 -19.21 5.59
N ARG A 37 -2.13 -19.25 4.52
CA ARG A 37 -1.93 -20.16 3.37
C ARG A 37 -1.53 -19.38 2.13
N ASP A 38 -0.49 -19.84 1.42
CA ASP A 38 -0.10 -19.25 0.13
C ASP A 38 -1.06 -19.66 -1.01
N GLU A 39 -0.81 -19.14 -2.22
CA GLU A 39 -1.60 -19.42 -3.43
C GLU A 39 -1.67 -20.92 -3.80
N GLN A 40 -0.72 -21.72 -3.28
CA GLN A 40 -0.64 -23.17 -3.48
C GLN A 40 -1.21 -23.94 -2.27
N GLY A 41 -1.82 -23.25 -1.30
CA GLY A 41 -2.42 -23.81 -0.09
C GLY A 41 -1.43 -24.19 1.01
N ARG A 42 -0.14 -23.87 0.85
CA ARG A 42 0.93 -24.22 1.80
C ARG A 42 0.93 -23.26 2.97
N ARG A 43 1.21 -23.78 4.17
CA ARG A 43 1.33 -22.96 5.39
C ARG A 43 2.52 -22.01 5.28
N VAL A 44 2.29 -20.72 5.52
CA VAL A 44 3.31 -19.68 5.62
C VAL A 44 3.08 -18.87 6.91
N TRP A 45 4.16 -18.47 7.57
CA TRP A 45 4.11 -17.60 8.75
C TRP A 45 4.47 -16.17 8.33
N ARG A 46 3.57 -15.22 8.55
CA ARG A 46 3.81 -13.80 8.25
C ARG A 46 3.89 -12.98 9.53
N PRO A 47 4.82 -12.02 9.65
CA PRO A 47 4.83 -11.07 10.76
C PRO A 47 3.52 -10.29 10.82
N LEU A 48 2.94 -10.21 12.03
CA LEU A 48 1.71 -9.48 12.32
C LEU A 48 1.98 -8.20 13.14
N ALA A 49 2.90 -8.31 14.10
CA ALA A 49 3.35 -7.23 14.97
C ALA A 49 4.74 -7.56 15.54
N ASP A 50 5.40 -6.57 16.11
CA ASP A 50 6.64 -6.74 16.87
C ASP A 50 6.64 -5.88 18.14
N ALA A 51 7.45 -6.28 19.12
CA ALA A 51 7.64 -5.54 20.36
C ALA A 51 9.11 -5.60 20.77
N ALA A 52 9.69 -4.43 21.06
CA ALA A 52 10.99 -4.36 21.71
C ALA A 52 10.87 -4.88 23.15
N LEU A 53 11.81 -5.74 23.56
CA LEU A 53 11.93 -6.20 24.94
C LEU A 53 12.86 -5.24 25.69
N GLY A 54 12.29 -4.53 26.67
CA GLY A 54 13.00 -3.52 27.44
C GLY A 54 12.01 -2.58 28.13
N ALA A 55 12.50 -1.70 29.01
CA ALA A 55 11.65 -0.64 29.55
C ALA A 55 11.26 0.32 28.42
N PRO A 56 9.97 0.70 28.30
CA PRO A 56 9.56 1.71 27.34
C PRO A 56 10.39 2.98 27.50
N ALA A 57 10.79 3.59 26.38
CA ALA A 57 11.40 4.90 26.42
C ALA A 57 10.33 5.92 26.81
N VAL A 58 10.19 6.21 28.10
CA VAL A 58 9.35 7.31 28.59
C VAL A 58 10.02 8.62 28.19
N VAL A 59 9.49 9.28 27.16
CA VAL A 59 9.99 10.58 26.67
C VAL A 59 9.07 11.70 27.17
N GLY A 60 9.40 12.31 28.32
CA GLY A 60 8.77 13.57 28.72
C GLY A 60 8.98 13.99 30.18
N ARG A 61 9.58 15.17 30.41
CA ARG A 61 9.57 15.89 31.71
C ARG A 61 8.67 17.14 31.62
N GLY A 62 7.47 16.99 31.04
CA GLY A 62 6.62 18.12 30.61
C GLY A 62 5.12 17.97 30.86
N GLY A 63 4.69 17.07 31.75
CA GLY A 63 3.27 16.94 32.16
C GLY A 63 2.37 16.11 31.24
N LEU A 64 2.89 15.60 30.12
CA LEU A 64 2.21 14.59 29.31
C LEU A 64 2.84 13.23 29.60
N GLU A 65 2.14 12.39 30.38
CA GLU A 65 2.53 10.99 30.55
C GLU A 65 2.21 10.25 29.26
N LEU A 66 3.24 10.02 28.44
CA LEU A 66 3.13 9.36 27.14
C LEU A 66 4.21 8.28 27.01
N GLU A 67 3.77 7.10 26.57
CA GLU A 67 4.66 6.03 26.11
C GLU A 67 4.80 6.11 24.59
N VAL A 68 6.05 6.09 24.10
CA VAL A 68 6.34 6.09 22.66
C VAL A 68 7.18 4.85 22.34
N ALA A 69 6.63 3.95 21.54
CA ALA A 69 7.30 2.75 21.06
C ALA A 69 7.72 2.92 19.60
N VAL A 70 8.89 2.38 19.26
CA VAL A 70 9.38 2.26 17.87
C VAL A 70 9.27 0.79 17.47
N THR A 71 8.34 0.49 16.58
CA THR A 71 8.06 -0.86 16.06
C THR A 71 8.19 -0.86 14.55
N GLU A 72 8.44 -2.03 13.94
CA GLU A 72 8.50 -2.16 12.48
C GLU A 72 7.12 -2.11 11.84
N GLN A 73 6.09 -2.54 12.58
CA GLN A 73 4.69 -2.45 12.17
C GLN A 73 3.81 -1.91 13.30
N LEU A 74 2.78 -1.15 12.95
CA LEU A 74 1.71 -0.82 13.88
C LEU A 74 1.02 -2.11 14.37
N ASP A 75 0.85 -2.22 15.68
CA ASP A 75 0.01 -3.26 16.27
C ASP A 75 -1.48 -3.08 15.88
N PRO A 76 -2.36 -4.05 16.14
CA PRO A 76 -3.76 -3.97 15.76
C PRO A 76 -4.53 -2.78 16.35
N GLU A 77 -4.23 -2.37 17.58
CA GLU A 77 -4.89 -1.23 18.23
C GLU A 77 -4.46 0.08 17.56
N ALA A 78 -3.16 0.25 17.32
CA ALA A 78 -2.59 1.41 16.65
C ALA A 78 -3.05 1.50 15.17
N LYS A 79 -3.20 0.37 14.47
CA LYS A 79 -3.81 0.32 13.13
C LYS A 79 -5.25 0.83 13.15
N ALA A 80 -6.08 0.31 14.06
CA ALA A 80 -7.48 0.71 14.17
C ALA A 80 -7.62 2.19 14.55
N PHE A 81 -6.76 2.71 15.43
CA PHE A 81 -6.69 4.14 15.72
C PHE A 81 -6.33 4.94 14.47
N ALA A 82 -5.25 4.56 13.77
CA ALA A 82 -4.81 5.26 12.57
C ALA A 82 -5.89 5.27 11.48
N GLU A 83 -6.62 4.18 11.26
CA GLU A 83 -7.73 4.12 10.30
C GLU A 83 -8.86 5.10 10.65
N ARG A 84 -9.28 5.15 11.92
CA ARG A 84 -10.32 6.06 12.40
C ARG A 84 -9.90 7.51 12.25
N GLU A 85 -8.72 7.87 12.75
CA GLU A 85 -8.27 9.27 12.77
C GLU A 85 -7.88 9.77 11.38
N ARG A 86 -7.30 8.94 10.51
CA ARG A 86 -6.99 9.33 9.12
C ARG A 86 -8.24 9.80 8.38
N ALA A 87 -9.39 9.17 8.62
CA ALA A 87 -10.65 9.58 8.00
C ALA A 87 -11.11 10.97 8.47
N VAL A 88 -10.96 11.25 9.78
CA VAL A 88 -11.29 12.56 10.37
C VAL A 88 -10.34 13.64 9.85
N VAL A 89 -9.03 13.39 9.92
CA VAL A 89 -8.01 14.34 9.45
C VAL A 89 -8.14 14.62 7.95
N ALA A 90 -8.41 13.60 7.13
CA ALA A 90 -8.65 13.80 5.70
C ALA A 90 -9.89 14.69 5.48
N HIS A 91 -10.98 14.40 6.18
CA HIS A 91 -12.20 15.19 6.11
C HIS A 91 -11.98 16.66 6.52
N GLU A 92 -11.23 16.93 7.59
CA GLU A 92 -10.91 18.30 8.03
C GLU A 92 -10.04 19.05 7.00
N ARG A 93 -8.99 18.39 6.47
CA ARG A 93 -8.10 18.99 5.46
C ARG A 93 -8.84 19.34 4.16
N ASP A 94 -9.82 18.52 3.79
CA ASP A 94 -10.59 18.66 2.56
C ASP A 94 -11.88 19.50 2.76
N GLY A 95 -11.93 20.30 3.82
CA GLY A 95 -13.04 21.22 4.08
C GLY A 95 -14.38 20.53 4.34
N GLY A 96 -14.34 19.29 4.85
CA GLY A 96 -15.51 18.45 5.09
C GLY A 96 -15.90 17.58 3.90
N THR A 97 -15.10 17.49 2.84
CA THR A 97 -15.39 16.57 1.73
C THR A 97 -14.70 15.24 1.97
N ARG A 98 -15.44 14.14 2.01
CA ARG A 98 -14.86 12.81 2.15
C ARG A 98 -14.42 12.31 0.77
N PRO A 99 -13.21 11.72 0.63
CA PRO A 99 -12.81 11.08 -0.62
C PRO A 99 -13.76 9.94 -0.98
N GLU A 100 -14.22 9.90 -2.23
CA GLU A 100 -15.01 8.81 -2.77
C GLU A 100 -14.16 7.96 -3.71
N ASN A 101 -14.18 6.64 -3.52
CA ASN A 101 -13.45 5.72 -4.38
C ASN A 101 -14.13 5.59 -5.75
N LEU A 102 -13.33 5.39 -6.78
CA LEU A 102 -13.78 5.08 -8.13
C LEU A 102 -12.90 3.98 -8.73
N ALA A 103 -13.55 2.98 -9.34
CA ALA A 103 -12.89 1.96 -10.12
C ALA A 103 -13.60 1.75 -11.46
N VAL A 104 -12.82 1.58 -12.52
CA VAL A 104 -13.28 1.20 -13.86
C VAL A 104 -12.62 -0.13 -14.22
N THR A 105 -13.40 -1.10 -14.71
CA THR A 105 -12.86 -2.39 -15.13
C THR A 105 -13.10 -2.64 -16.61
N ALA A 106 -12.07 -3.16 -17.30
CA ALA A 106 -12.16 -3.62 -18.67
C ALA A 106 -12.28 -5.14 -18.67
N ARG A 107 -13.33 -5.66 -19.32
CA ARG A 107 -13.54 -7.11 -19.49
C ARG A 107 -13.60 -7.49 -20.96
N ARG A 108 -12.99 -8.63 -21.30
CA ARG A 108 -13.09 -9.28 -22.61
C ARG A 108 -13.46 -10.74 -22.39
N ASP A 109 -14.52 -11.18 -23.06
CA ASP A 109 -15.07 -12.55 -22.91
C ASP A 109 -15.30 -12.92 -21.43
N GLY A 110 -15.84 -11.97 -20.65
CA GLY A 110 -16.10 -12.12 -19.21
C GLY A 110 -14.89 -12.00 -18.28
N ARG A 111 -13.66 -12.03 -18.80
CA ARG A 111 -12.41 -11.95 -18.03
C ARG A 111 -11.93 -10.52 -17.87
N VAL A 112 -11.44 -10.15 -16.69
CA VAL A 112 -10.80 -8.85 -16.46
C VAL A 112 -9.47 -8.79 -17.21
N VAL A 113 -9.29 -7.78 -18.03
CA VAL A 113 -8.07 -7.54 -18.83
C VAL A 113 -7.40 -6.21 -18.50
N GLY A 114 -8.05 -5.37 -17.68
CA GLY A 114 -7.46 -4.16 -17.13
C GLY A 114 -8.39 -3.47 -16.12
N SER A 115 -7.82 -2.53 -15.36
CA SER A 115 -8.53 -1.71 -14.38
C SER A 115 -7.93 -0.31 -14.31
N ALA A 116 -8.72 0.65 -13.84
CA ALA A 116 -8.29 1.97 -13.42
C ALA A 116 -8.93 2.28 -12.06
N GLU A 117 -8.16 2.82 -11.13
CA GLU A 117 -8.60 3.09 -9.75
C GLU A 117 -8.15 4.48 -9.32
N GLY A 118 -8.94 5.10 -8.44
CA GLY A 118 -8.66 6.43 -7.94
C GLY A 118 -9.68 6.92 -6.94
N THR A 119 -9.58 8.19 -6.61
CA THR A 119 -10.48 8.87 -5.68
C THR A 119 -10.91 10.22 -6.21
N THR A 120 -12.08 10.69 -5.79
CA THR A 120 -12.54 12.06 -6.00
C THR A 120 -12.65 12.78 -4.66
N CYS A 121 -12.15 14.00 -4.59
CA CYS A 121 -12.32 14.87 -3.44
C CYS A 121 -12.60 16.31 -3.91
N GLY A 122 -13.81 16.79 -3.64
CA GLY A 122 -14.30 18.07 -4.14
C GLY A 122 -14.24 18.13 -5.68
N SER A 123 -13.57 19.15 -6.22
CA SER A 123 -13.43 19.35 -7.67
C SER A 123 -12.22 18.65 -8.30
N VAL A 124 -11.51 17.80 -7.55
CA VAL A 124 -10.28 17.15 -8.01
C VAL A 124 -10.42 15.63 -7.93
N ALA A 125 -10.04 14.96 -9.00
CA ALA A 125 -9.86 13.51 -9.03
C ALA A 125 -8.38 13.15 -9.01
N HIS A 126 -8.03 12.08 -8.30
CA HIS A 126 -6.73 11.45 -8.36
C HIS A 126 -6.88 10.07 -8.96
N LEU A 127 -6.24 9.82 -10.09
CA LEU A 127 -6.08 8.49 -10.65
C LEU A 127 -4.81 7.89 -10.03
N SER A 128 -4.98 6.86 -9.21
CA SER A 128 -3.86 6.21 -8.50
C SER A 128 -3.24 5.10 -9.32
N ASP A 129 -4.08 4.28 -9.98
CA ASP A 129 -3.61 3.10 -10.71
C ASP A 129 -4.32 2.93 -12.05
N ILE A 130 -3.56 2.50 -13.06
CA ILE A 130 -4.10 1.99 -14.31
C ILE A 130 -3.27 0.80 -14.79
N LEU A 131 -3.94 -0.34 -14.97
CA LEU A 131 -3.29 -1.60 -15.26
C LEU A 131 -3.96 -2.27 -16.46
N VAL A 132 -3.13 -2.82 -17.34
CA VAL A 132 -3.58 -3.66 -18.46
C VAL A 132 -2.73 -4.93 -18.46
N ALA A 133 -3.41 -6.07 -18.51
CA ALA A 133 -2.79 -7.39 -18.56
C ALA A 133 -1.76 -7.43 -19.70
N PRO A 134 -0.52 -7.96 -19.49
CA PRO A 134 0.56 -7.89 -20.47
C PRO A 134 0.18 -8.34 -21.88
N ALA A 135 -0.60 -9.43 -21.99
CA ALA A 135 -1.06 -10.00 -23.26
C ALA A 135 -2.04 -9.09 -24.03
N HIS A 136 -2.63 -8.10 -23.37
CA HIS A 136 -3.64 -7.18 -23.93
C HIS A 136 -3.13 -5.73 -24.03
N ARG A 137 -1.83 -5.51 -23.84
CA ARG A 137 -1.23 -4.17 -23.95
C ARG A 137 -1.14 -3.75 -25.42
N ARG A 138 -1.16 -2.42 -25.64
CA ARG A 138 -1.12 -1.79 -26.97
C ARG A 138 -2.37 -2.06 -27.84
N GLU A 139 -3.44 -2.57 -27.25
CA GLU A 139 -4.76 -2.73 -27.90
C GLU A 139 -5.71 -1.54 -27.63
N GLY A 140 -5.22 -0.45 -27.03
CA GLY A 140 -6.04 0.73 -26.71
C GLY A 140 -6.86 0.64 -25.40
N ILE A 141 -6.81 -0.49 -24.68
CA ILE A 141 -7.55 -0.70 -23.43
C ILE A 141 -7.21 0.36 -22.36
N GLY A 142 -5.93 0.69 -22.18
CA GLY A 142 -5.52 1.72 -21.23
C GLY A 142 -6.11 3.10 -21.55
N ALA A 143 -6.21 3.46 -22.84
CA ALA A 143 -6.84 4.71 -23.24
C ALA A 143 -8.35 4.71 -22.97
N HIS A 144 -9.03 3.59 -23.18
CA HIS A 144 -10.46 3.44 -22.86
C HIS A 144 -10.73 3.51 -21.36
N LEU A 145 -9.90 2.84 -20.54
CA LEU A 145 -9.96 2.92 -19.08
C LEU A 145 -9.77 4.36 -18.59
N ALA A 146 -8.75 5.07 -19.09
CA ALA A 146 -8.51 6.47 -18.74
C ALA A 146 -9.67 7.38 -19.17
N ALA A 147 -10.23 7.17 -20.37
CA ALA A 147 -11.37 7.95 -20.86
C ALA A 147 -12.63 7.70 -20.03
N ALA A 148 -12.93 6.45 -19.68
CA ALA A 148 -14.06 6.09 -18.84
C ALA A 148 -13.92 6.66 -17.42
N PHE A 149 -12.72 6.60 -16.83
CA PHE A 149 -12.45 7.24 -15.54
C PHE A 149 -12.68 8.75 -15.63
N VAL A 150 -12.14 9.41 -16.67
CA VAL A 150 -12.35 10.85 -16.89
C VAL A 150 -13.82 11.21 -17.04
N SER A 151 -14.60 10.42 -17.80
CA SER A 151 -16.04 10.63 -17.96
C SER A 151 -16.77 10.61 -16.62
N GLU A 152 -16.50 9.59 -15.81
CA GLU A 152 -17.16 9.41 -14.52
C GLU A 152 -16.81 10.53 -13.53
N VAL A 153 -15.57 11.01 -13.50
CA VAL A 153 -15.21 12.12 -12.60
C VAL A 153 -15.75 13.47 -13.10
N VAL A 154 -15.96 13.65 -14.41
CA VAL A 154 -16.72 14.79 -14.95
C VAL A 154 -18.17 14.74 -14.46
N ASP A 155 -18.81 13.57 -14.51
CA ASP A 155 -20.18 13.39 -14.03
C ASP A 155 -20.31 13.66 -12.52
N ARG A 156 -19.23 13.45 -11.75
CA ARG A 156 -19.10 13.81 -10.34
C ARG A 156 -18.76 15.28 -10.09
N GLY A 157 -18.64 16.10 -11.14
CA GLY A 157 -18.36 17.53 -11.04
C GLY A 157 -16.89 17.88 -10.81
N CYS A 158 -15.96 16.94 -11.00
CA CYS A 158 -14.54 17.25 -10.97
C CYS A 158 -14.15 18.14 -12.16
N ARG A 159 -13.15 19.00 -11.95
CA ARG A 159 -12.59 19.94 -12.93
C ARG A 159 -11.15 19.63 -13.31
N LEU A 160 -10.52 18.74 -12.56
CA LEU A 160 -9.11 18.39 -12.69
C LEU A 160 -8.92 16.91 -12.37
N VAL A 161 -8.09 16.22 -13.15
CA VAL A 161 -7.57 14.90 -12.80
C VAL A 161 -6.05 14.97 -12.67
N ARG A 162 -5.51 14.34 -11.63
CA ARG A 162 -4.06 14.18 -11.41
C ARG A 162 -3.67 12.71 -11.38
N THR A 163 -2.46 12.40 -11.84
CA THR A 163 -1.83 11.07 -11.75
C THR A 163 -0.32 11.23 -11.54
N GLY A 164 0.33 10.23 -10.94
CA GLY A 164 1.78 10.13 -10.90
C GLY A 164 2.32 9.16 -11.93
N ALA A 165 3.58 9.34 -12.34
CA ALA A 165 4.35 8.36 -13.10
C ALA A 165 5.85 8.49 -12.81
N GLU A 166 6.61 7.42 -13.01
CA GLU A 166 8.07 7.48 -13.04
C GLU A 166 8.53 8.32 -14.23
N ALA A 167 9.43 9.28 -13.98
CA ALA A 167 10.05 10.11 -14.98
C ALA A 167 10.86 9.29 -16.01
N GLY A 168 10.72 9.64 -17.28
CA GLY A 168 11.29 8.89 -18.41
C GLY A 168 10.62 7.53 -18.66
N GLY A 169 9.66 7.14 -17.81
CA GLY A 169 9.03 5.83 -17.85
C GLY A 169 7.94 5.69 -18.93
N PRO A 170 7.51 4.44 -19.22
CA PRO A 170 6.45 4.18 -20.20
C PRO A 170 5.11 4.81 -19.82
N ALA A 171 4.83 4.97 -18.52
CA ALA A 171 3.62 5.61 -18.02
C ALA A 171 3.58 7.12 -18.33
N GLU A 172 4.68 7.86 -18.12
CA GLU A 172 4.77 9.27 -18.52
C GLU A 172 4.50 9.45 -20.01
N GLY A 173 5.15 8.63 -20.85
CA GLY A 173 4.93 8.66 -22.29
C GLY A 173 3.49 8.32 -22.70
N PHE A 174 2.83 7.41 -21.97
CA PHE A 174 1.41 7.09 -22.16
C PHE A 174 0.52 8.30 -21.84
N TRP A 175 0.71 8.93 -20.69
CA TRP A 175 -0.08 10.09 -20.28
C TRP A 175 0.10 11.29 -21.20
N ARG A 176 1.33 11.60 -21.61
CA ARG A 176 1.63 12.67 -22.57
C ARG A 176 0.95 12.43 -23.93
N ARG A 177 0.90 11.19 -24.42
CA ARG A 177 0.17 10.85 -25.66
C ARG A 177 -1.34 11.03 -25.53
N LEU A 178 -1.90 10.91 -24.32
CA LEU A 178 -3.30 11.22 -24.02
C LEU A 178 -3.56 12.71 -23.79
N GLY A 179 -2.56 13.58 -23.96
CA GLY A 179 -2.68 15.03 -23.80
C GLY A 179 -2.61 15.51 -22.35
N TRP A 180 -2.16 14.68 -21.42
CA TRP A 180 -1.93 15.12 -20.04
C TRP A 180 -0.68 15.99 -19.97
N MET A 181 -0.75 17.03 -19.14
CA MET A 181 0.31 18.02 -18.97
C MET A 181 1.09 17.73 -17.71
N GLU A 182 2.39 17.98 -17.72
CA GLU A 182 3.19 17.97 -16.50
C GLU A 182 2.77 19.14 -15.60
N GLU A 183 2.53 18.84 -14.33
CA GLU A 183 2.21 19.83 -13.29
C GLU A 183 3.42 20.08 -12.41
N ALA A 184 4.11 19.01 -12.02
CA ALA A 184 5.29 19.07 -11.16
C ALA A 184 6.20 17.87 -11.39
N ARG A 185 7.47 18.03 -11.00
CA ARG A 185 8.51 16.99 -11.01
C ARG A 185 9.30 17.09 -9.73
N PHE A 186 9.58 15.94 -9.12
CA PHE A 186 10.29 15.86 -7.84
C PHE A 186 11.09 14.56 -7.75
N GLU A 187 12.14 14.57 -6.93
CA GLU A 187 12.89 13.37 -6.60
C GLU A 187 11.95 12.37 -5.92
N ALA A 188 11.99 11.11 -6.35
CA ALA A 188 11.20 10.03 -5.78
C ALA A 188 11.84 9.53 -4.48
N ASP A 189 11.09 8.74 -3.71
CA ASP A 189 11.61 8.10 -2.48
C ASP A 189 12.80 7.17 -2.75
N THR A 190 12.99 6.75 -4.01
CA THR A 190 14.17 6.01 -4.46
C THR A 190 15.23 6.99 -4.98
N PRO A 191 16.44 7.03 -4.37
CA PRO A 191 17.50 7.94 -4.79
C PRO A 191 17.82 7.86 -6.28
N GLY A 192 17.93 9.01 -6.92
CA GLY A 192 18.23 9.11 -8.35
C GLY A 192 17.09 8.72 -9.29
N ARG A 193 15.88 8.49 -8.77
CA ARG A 193 14.66 8.43 -9.57
C ARG A 193 13.84 9.69 -9.36
N GLU A 194 13.09 10.08 -10.39
CA GLU A 194 12.17 11.20 -10.31
C GLU A 194 10.74 10.69 -10.55
N THR A 195 9.78 11.36 -9.90
CA THR A 195 8.36 11.23 -10.18
C THR A 195 7.89 12.48 -10.90
N VAL A 196 7.07 12.29 -11.92
CA VAL A 196 6.34 13.36 -12.59
C VAL A 196 4.87 13.27 -12.19
N GLN A 197 4.32 14.38 -11.69
CA GLN A 197 2.89 14.55 -11.51
C GLN A 197 2.32 15.15 -12.79
N LEU A 198 1.36 14.44 -13.39
CA LEU A 198 0.63 14.90 -14.57
C LEU A 198 -0.79 15.27 -14.21
N ARG A 199 -1.33 16.24 -14.94
CA ARG A 199 -2.69 16.73 -14.81
C ARG A 199 -3.43 16.78 -16.13
N ARG A 200 -4.74 16.71 -16.05
CA ARG A 200 -5.66 17.00 -17.15
C ARG A 200 -6.80 17.89 -16.64
N ASP A 201 -6.93 19.06 -17.25
CA ASP A 201 -8.08 19.93 -17.01
C ASP A 201 -9.33 19.36 -17.71
N LEU A 202 -10.46 19.43 -17.04
CA LEU A 202 -11.74 18.97 -17.53
C LEU A 202 -12.58 20.20 -17.91
N ALA A 203 -13.04 20.25 -19.15
CA ALA A 203 -13.97 21.28 -19.59
C ALA A 203 -15.35 21.03 -18.96
N LEU A 204 -16.00 22.11 -18.49
CA LEU A 204 -17.41 22.11 -18.08
C LEU A 204 -18.33 22.10 -19.30
#